data_AF-A0A1B2I4X0-F1
#
_entry.id   AF-A0A1B2I4X0-F1
#
_cell.length_a   1.000
_cell.length_b   1.000
_cell.length_c   1.000
_cell.angle_alpha   90.00
_cell.angle_beta   90.00
_cell.angle_gamma   90.00
#
_symmetry.space_group_name_H-M   'P 1'
#
loop_
_entity.id
_entity.type
_entity.pdbx_description
1 polymer ?
#
loop_
_entity_poly.entity_id
_entity_poly.type
_entity_poly.pdbx_seq_one_letter_code
_entity_poly.pdbx_strand_id
1 'polypeptide(L)'
;MAAERVKLVLFGFLKNVPSVNIQAFVALGLFGVSLLLARMVVNIQSGKWPGSAVWVTYLRMVLGFTFAASIGLGLYSFAGIDILFSR
;
A
#
# COMPACT_ATOMS: atom_id res chain seq x y z
N MET A 1 -15.83 25.26 7.55
CA MET A 1 -15.88 24.91 8.99
C MET A 1 -16.12 23.41 9.27
N ALA A 2 -16.87 22.66 8.45
CA ALA A 2 -17.10 21.22 8.65
C ALA A 2 -15.90 20.30 8.32
N ALA A 3 -15.15 20.59 7.25
CA ALA A 3 -14.00 19.78 6.83
C ALA A 3 -12.84 19.77 7.85
N GLU A 4 -12.68 20.86 8.60
CA GLU A 4 -11.65 20.98 9.63
C GLU A 4 -11.98 20.14 10.88
N ARG A 5 -13.27 20.03 11.22
CA ARG A 5 -13.74 19.12 12.28
C ARG A 5 -13.56 17.66 11.89
N VAL A 6 -13.80 17.29 10.62
CA VAL A 6 -13.56 15.93 10.12
C VAL A 6 -12.08 15.58 10.21
N LYS A 7 -11.18 16.48 9.83
CA LYS A 7 -9.73 16.28 9.99
C LYS A 7 -9.35 16.06 11.46
N LEU A 8 -9.87 16.88 12.38
CA LEU A 8 -9.58 16.74 13.82
C LEU A 8 -10.10 15.42 14.41
N VAL A 9 -11.30 14.99 14.02
CA VAL A 9 -11.89 13.70 14.46
C VAL A 9 -11.08 12.53 13.90
N LEU A 10 -10.72 12.57 12.61
CA LEU A 10 -9.91 11.54 11.96
C LEU A 10 -8.51 11.46 12.62
N PHE A 11 -7.89 12.61 12.90
CA PHE A 11 -6.57 12.67 13.55
C PHE A 11 -6.62 12.18 15.00
N GLY A 12 -7.69 12.50 15.74
CA GLY A 12 -7.94 11.99 17.09
C GLY A 12 -8.19 10.48 17.13
N PHE A 13 -8.84 9.94 16.09
CA PHE A 13 -9.05 8.50 15.91
C PHE A 13 -7.72 7.79 15.60
N LEU A 14 -6.96 8.30 14.64
CA LEU A 14 -5.64 7.76 14.26
C LEU A 14 -4.64 7.76 15.43
N LYS A 15 -4.72 8.72 16.36
CA LYS A 15 -3.85 8.79 17.54
C LYS A 15 -4.13 7.74 18.61
N ASN A 16 -5.35 7.20 18.69
CA ASN A 16 -5.73 6.17 19.68
C ASN A 16 -5.66 4.75 19.11
N VAL A 17 -5.39 4.60 17.82
CA VAL A 17 -5.31 3.30 17.16
C VAL A 17 -3.94 2.67 17.46
N PRO A 18 -3.89 1.40 17.91
CA PRO A 18 -2.63 0.68 18.10
C PRO A 18 -1.76 0.78 16.85
N SER A 19 -0.47 0.99 17.03
CA SER A 19 0.49 1.19 15.95
C SER A 19 0.56 0.00 14.97
N VAL A 20 0.32 -1.21 15.46
CA VAL A 20 0.04 -2.42 14.66
C VAL A 20 -1.12 -2.25 13.66
N ASN A 21 -2.23 -1.62 14.06
CA ASN A 21 -3.37 -1.43 13.15
C ASN A 21 -3.02 -0.43 12.04
N ILE A 22 -2.24 0.61 12.34
CA ILE A 22 -1.73 1.56 11.33
C ILE A 22 -0.84 0.82 10.34
N GLN A 23 0.04 -0.07 10.82
CA GLN A 23 0.87 -0.90 9.96
C GLN A 23 0.03 -1.81 9.05
N ALA A 24 -1.07 -2.36 9.55
CA ALA A 24 -2.01 -3.15 8.74
C ALA A 24 -2.69 -2.31 7.65
N PHE A 25 -3.10 -1.07 7.98
CA PHE A 25 -3.63 -0.13 6.99
C PHE A 25 -2.60 0.24 5.92
N VAL A 26 -1.33 0.42 6.31
CA VAL A 26 -0.23 0.68 5.36
C VAL A 26 0.02 -0.53 4.47
N ALA A 27 0.01 -1.75 5.03
CA ALA A 27 0.13 -3.00 4.27
C ALA A 27 -1.00 -3.15 3.24
N LEU A 28 -2.24 -2.88 3.64
CA LEU A 28 -3.41 -2.86 2.75
C LEU A 28 -3.32 -1.77 1.68
N GLY A 29 -2.80 -0.58 2.02
CA GLY A 29 -2.55 0.49 1.07
C GLY A 29 -1.53 0.08 -0.01
N LEU A 30 -0.41 -0.51 0.42
CA LEU A 30 0.62 -1.05 -0.48
C LEU A 30 0.08 -2.19 -1.36
N PHE A 31 -0.78 -3.05 -0.79
CA PHE A 31 -1.47 -4.08 -1.55
C PHE A 31 -2.34 -3.45 -2.65
N GLY A 32 -3.12 -2.42 -2.32
CA GLY A 32 -3.92 -1.69 -3.30
C GLY A 32 -3.08 -1.10 -4.44
N VAL A 33 -1.93 -0.49 -4.11
CA VAL A 33 -0.98 0.02 -5.11
C VAL A 33 -0.45 -1.10 -6.01
N SER A 34 -0.15 -2.28 -5.45
CA SER A 34 0.28 -3.44 -6.24
C SER A 34 -0.78 -3.89 -7.26
N LEU A 35 -2.07 -3.83 -6.92
CA LEU A 35 -3.17 -4.15 -7.83
C LEU A 35 -3.32 -3.10 -8.95
N LEU A 36 -3.07 -1.82 -8.66
CA LEU A 36 -3.04 -0.76 -9.67
C LEU A 36 -1.88 -0.97 -10.65
N LEU A 37 -0.69 -1.28 -10.14
CA LEU A 37 0.46 -1.63 -10.98
C LEU A 37 0.16 -2.87 -11.84
N ALA A 38 -0.49 -3.88 -11.27
CA ALA A 38 -0.92 -5.07 -12.01
C ALA A 38 -1.88 -4.70 -13.15
N ARG A 39 -2.85 -3.83 -12.88
CA ARG A 39 -3.78 -3.33 -13.91
C ARG A 39 -3.06 -2.54 -14.99
N MET A 40 -2.08 -1.71 -14.67
CA MET A 40 -1.27 -1.00 -15.66
C MET A 40 -0.50 -1.98 -16.55
N VAL A 41 0.14 -2.99 -15.96
CA VAL A 41 0.86 -4.04 -16.68
C VAL A 41 -0.05 -4.79 -17.65
N VAL A 42 -1.27 -5.16 -17.22
CA VAL A 42 -2.26 -5.84 -18.07
C VAL A 42 -2.74 -4.91 -19.18
N ASN A 43 -3.06 -3.65 -18.88
CA ASN A 43 -3.53 -2.69 -19.89
C ASN A 43 -2.49 -2.42 -21.00
N ILE A 44 -1.20 -2.39 -20.65
CA ILE A 44 -0.12 -2.26 -21.64
C ILE A 44 0.00 -3.54 -22.49
N GLN A 45 -0.05 -4.72 -21.86
CA GLN A 45 0.02 -6.00 -22.58
C GLN A 45 -1.18 -6.23 -23.50
N SER A 46 -2.38 -5.80 -23.10
CA SER A 46 -3.59 -5.89 -23.92
C SER A 46 -3.61 -4.87 -25.08
N GLY A 47 -2.54 -4.08 -25.28
CA GLY A 47 -2.46 -3.09 -26.35
C GLY A 47 -3.34 -1.86 -26.14
N LYS A 48 -3.95 -1.71 -24.95
CA LYS A 48 -4.82 -0.57 -24.62
C LYS A 48 -4.01 0.70 -24.41
N TRP A 49 -2.83 0.58 -23.79
CA TRP A 49 -1.93 1.68 -23.47
C TRP A 49 -0.58 1.49 -24.20
N PRO A 50 0.01 2.56 -24.78
CA PRO A 50 1.31 2.45 -25.43
C PRO A 50 2.39 2.15 -24.38
N GLY A 51 3.19 1.11 -24.63
CA GLY A 51 4.30 0.74 -23.76
C GLY A 51 5.24 -0.29 -24.40
N SER A 52 6.53 -0.16 -24.12
CA SER A 52 7.56 -1.09 -24.60
C SER A 52 7.60 -2.36 -23.75
N ALA A 53 8.04 -3.49 -24.34
CA ALA A 53 8.28 -4.74 -23.61
C ALA A 53 9.22 -4.56 -22.41
N VAL A 54 10.22 -3.67 -22.52
CA VAL A 54 11.14 -3.33 -21.42
C VAL A 54 10.39 -2.66 -20.27
N TRP A 55 9.44 -1.78 -20.58
CA TRP A 55 8.63 -1.06 -19.59
C TRP A 55 7.73 -2.03 -18.80
N VAL A 56 7.15 -3.02 -19.48
CA VAL A 56 6.35 -4.07 -18.85
C VAL A 56 7.19 -4.89 -17.87
N THR A 57 8.40 -5.27 -18.25
CA THR A 57 9.32 -6.02 -17.38
C THR A 57 9.72 -5.23 -16.14
N TYR A 58 10.01 -3.94 -16.29
CA TYR A 58 10.28 -3.04 -15.17
C TYR A 58 9.09 -2.96 -14.21
N LEU A 59 7.89 -2.71 -14.73
CA LEU A 59 6.66 -2.66 -13.93
C LEU A 59 6.38 -3.98 -13.19
N ARG A 60 6.68 -5.13 -13.79
CA ARG A 60 6.56 -6.45 -13.14
C ARG A 60 7.55 -6.61 -11.97
N MET A 61 8.78 -6.14 -12.11
CA MET A 61 9.74 -6.13 -10.99
C MET A 61 9.24 -5.24 -9.85
N VAL A 62 8.87 -3.99 -10.15
CA VAL A 62 8.33 -3.05 -9.15
C VAL A 62 7.10 -3.64 -8.46
N LEU A 63 6.16 -4.20 -9.22
CA LEU A 63 4.99 -4.89 -8.67
C LEU A 63 5.37 -5.99 -7.70
N GLY A 64 6.33 -6.84 -8.05
CA GLY A 64 6.81 -7.92 -7.17
C GLY A 64 7.36 -7.40 -5.85
N PHE A 65 8.19 -6.35 -5.88
CA PHE A 65 8.73 -5.71 -4.68
C PHE A 65 7.63 -5.06 -3.82
N THR A 66 6.71 -4.32 -4.43
CA THR A 66 5.61 -3.66 -3.70
C THR A 66 4.66 -4.68 -3.07
N PHE A 67 4.42 -5.79 -3.77
CA PHE A 67 3.61 -6.90 -3.28
C PHE A 67 4.29 -7.64 -2.12
N ALA A 68 5.59 -7.94 -2.25
CA ALA A 68 6.38 -8.56 -1.18
C ALA A 68 6.45 -7.65 0.07
N ALA A 69 6.63 -6.34 -0.11
CA ALA A 69 6.63 -5.37 0.98
C ALA A 69 5.28 -5.31 1.70
N SER A 70 4.17 -5.37 0.94
CA SER A 70 2.82 -5.44 1.49
C SER A 70 2.60 -6.69 2.35
N ILE A 71 3.01 -7.87 1.85
CA ILE A 71 2.91 -9.12 2.61
C ILE A 71 3.77 -9.06 3.86
N GLY A 72 5.02 -8.60 3.76
CA GLY A 72 5.93 -8.48 4.91
C GLY A 72 5.32 -7.60 6.00
N LEU A 73 4.87 -6.39 5.66
CA LEU A 73 4.21 -5.48 6.60
C LEU A 73 2.91 -6.06 7.17
N GLY A 74 2.14 -6.79 6.35
CA GLY A 74 0.94 -7.48 6.80
C GLY A 74 1.24 -8.54 7.85
N LEU A 75 2.23 -9.42 7.59
CA LEU A 75 2.66 -10.45 8.54
C LEU A 75 3.21 -9.85 9.83
N TYR A 76 3.99 -8.76 9.75
CA TYR A 76 4.47 -8.05 10.93
C TYR A 76 3.34 -7.41 11.74
N SER A 77 2.31 -6.89 11.06
CA SER A 77 1.11 -6.37 11.73
C SER A 77 0.34 -7.50 12.45
N PHE A 78 0.21 -8.67 11.83
CA PHE A 78 -0.43 -9.83 12.47
C PHE A 78 0.38 -10.41 13.63
N ALA A 79 1.71 -10.36 13.56
CA ALA A 79 2.59 -10.78 14.64
C ALA A 79 2.52 -9.87 15.87
N GLY A 80 1.82 -8.72 15.77
CA GLY A 80 1.75 -7.72 16.85
C GLY A 80 3.11 -7.07 17.14
N ILE A 81 4.09 -7.24 16.25
CA ILE A 81 5.44 -6.71 16.41
C ILE A 81 5.43 -5.29 15.86
N ASP A 82 5.52 -4.34 16.76
CA ASP A 82 5.49 -2.92 16.46
C ASP A 82 6.82 -2.44 15.89
N ILE A 83 7.02 -2.60 14.58
CA ILE A 83 8.23 -2.14 13.88
C ILE A 83 8.20 -0.63 13.62
N LEU A 84 7.02 0.00 13.62
CA LEU A 84 6.87 1.42 13.30
C LEU A 84 7.11 2.34 14.51
N PHE A 85 6.86 1.87 15.74
CA PHE A 85 6.99 2.65 16.97
C PHE A 85 7.93 2.02 18.01
N SER A 86 8.80 1.08 17.60
CA SER A 86 9.81 0.47 18.48
C SER A 86 10.72 1.54 19.12
N ARG A 87 10.38 1.91 20.35
CA ARG A 87 11.18 2.64 21.34
C ARG A 87 11.01 1.94 22.68
#